data_AF-A0A549T6L3-F1
#
_entry.id   AF-A0A549T6L3-F1
#
_cell.length_a   1.000
_cell.length_b   1.000
_cell.length_c   1.000
_cell.angle_alpha   90.00
_cell.angle_beta   90.00
_cell.angle_gamma   90.00
#
_symmetry.space_group_name_H-M   'P 1'
#
loop_
_entity.id
_entity.type
_entity.pdbx_description
1 polymer ?
#
loop_
_entity_poly.entity_id
_entity_poly.type
_entity_poly.pdbx_seq_one_letter_code
_entity_poly.pdbx_strand_id
1 'polypeptide(L)'
;MAHSLRDTASLTPSSALVDNDLTYGTVTRVLHWGMALLFAWQFVGMTLKLVLGRTPLVGVFTGTHASVGTILMALAIPRALWGISNLARRPPHGTGFVALAARLGHLGLYALMLIVPLLALLRAYGSGRGVAVFGLPVLPGAPEKVQWMVDAGHAAHGLLAWTLLALVAGHVGMVIVHRYIWKDDVLHRMAGRRADAFSAK
;
A
#
# COMPACT_ATOMS: atom_id res chain seq x y z
N MET A 1 1.07 -48.22 29.77
CA MET A 1 1.80 -46.97 30.05
C MET A 1 2.81 -46.75 28.93
N ALA A 2 2.48 -45.92 27.94
CA ALA A 2 3.43 -45.49 26.91
C ALA A 2 3.39 -43.97 26.89
N HIS A 3 4.49 -43.35 27.33
CA HIS A 3 4.63 -41.92 27.51
C HIS A 3 4.57 -41.20 26.15
N SER A 4 3.66 -40.24 26.09
CA SER A 4 3.51 -39.24 25.03
C SER A 4 4.81 -38.43 24.89
N LEU A 5 5.52 -38.63 23.79
CA LEU A 5 6.52 -37.67 23.32
C LEU A 5 5.78 -36.57 22.58
N ARG A 6 5.40 -35.51 23.31
CA ARG A 6 5.12 -34.22 22.69
C ARG A 6 6.48 -33.68 22.26
N ASP A 7 6.79 -33.83 20.99
CA ASP A 7 7.83 -33.04 20.35
C ASP A 7 7.51 -31.57 20.60
N THR A 8 8.28 -30.96 21.49
CA THR A 8 8.34 -29.51 21.65
C THR A 8 8.99 -28.96 20.40
N ALA A 9 8.18 -28.82 19.34
CA ALA A 9 8.56 -28.09 18.15
C ALA A 9 9.03 -26.70 18.60
N SER A 10 10.32 -26.46 18.37
CA SER A 10 11.03 -25.26 18.71
C SER A 10 10.24 -24.02 18.27
N LEU A 11 9.92 -23.16 19.25
CA LEU A 11 9.31 -21.85 19.05
C LEU A 11 10.30 -20.92 18.36
N THR A 12 10.44 -21.05 17.04
CA THR A 12 11.09 -20.03 16.21
C THR A 12 10.02 -19.01 15.79
N PRO A 13 10.17 -17.72 16.15
CA PRO A 13 9.24 -16.69 15.72
C PRO A 13 9.28 -16.59 14.19
N SER A 14 8.10 -16.52 13.57
CA SER A 14 7.94 -16.55 12.11
C SER A 14 8.87 -15.56 11.40
N SER A 15 9.67 -16.01 10.43
CA SER A 15 10.12 -15.17 9.33
C SER A 15 10.90 -15.97 8.27
N ALA A 16 10.22 -16.76 7.45
CA ALA A 16 10.70 -16.90 6.08
C ALA A 16 10.63 -15.50 5.45
N LEU A 17 11.75 -14.99 4.91
CA LEU A 17 11.80 -13.67 4.27
C LEU A 17 10.83 -13.59 3.07
N VAL A 18 10.62 -14.73 2.41
CA VAL A 18 9.80 -14.94 1.21
C VAL A 18 8.40 -15.46 1.57
N ASP A 19 7.47 -15.31 0.63
CA ASP A 19 6.10 -15.81 0.77
C ASP A 19 6.02 -17.34 0.67
N ASN A 20 4.92 -17.90 1.17
CA ASN A 20 4.52 -19.28 0.94
C ASN A 20 3.01 -19.37 0.68
N ASP A 21 2.52 -20.60 0.52
CA ASP A 21 1.13 -20.92 0.24
C ASP A 21 0.18 -20.46 1.36
N LEU A 22 0.64 -20.52 2.62
CA LEU A 22 -0.16 -20.21 3.81
C LEU A 22 -0.07 -18.73 4.23
N THR A 23 1.08 -18.07 4.09
CA THR A 23 1.37 -16.76 4.68
C THR A 23 2.33 -15.93 3.84
N TYR A 24 2.22 -14.61 3.96
CA TYR A 24 3.19 -13.68 3.40
C TYR A 24 4.45 -13.59 4.27
N GLY A 25 5.60 -13.55 3.61
CA GLY A 25 6.91 -13.42 4.23
C GLY A 25 7.13 -12.04 4.85
N THR A 26 8.15 -11.92 5.70
CA THR A 26 8.40 -10.69 6.46
C THR A 26 8.61 -9.47 5.58
N VAL A 27 9.32 -9.60 4.45
CA VAL A 27 9.55 -8.49 3.50
C VAL A 27 8.22 -7.97 2.94
N THR A 28 7.34 -8.88 2.50
CA THR A 28 6.02 -8.51 1.96
C THR A 28 5.17 -7.79 3.00
N ARG A 29 5.19 -8.27 4.26
CA ARG A 29 4.41 -7.69 5.36
C ARG A 29 4.92 -6.32 5.77
N VAL A 30 6.23 -6.13 5.91
CA VAL A 30 6.83 -4.83 6.26
C VAL A 30 6.53 -3.80 5.19
N LEU A 31 6.72 -4.14 3.91
CA LEU A 31 6.38 -3.23 2.80
C LEU A 31 4.87 -2.92 2.77
N HIS A 32 4.02 -3.93 2.99
CA HIS A 32 2.57 -3.74 3.01
C HIS A 32 2.14 -2.78 4.13
N TRP A 33 2.44 -3.10 5.38
CA TRP A 33 1.96 -2.35 6.53
C TRP A 33 2.64 -0.99 6.65
N GLY A 34 3.92 -0.87 6.30
CA GLY A 34 4.61 0.41 6.21
C GLY A 34 3.92 1.35 5.21
N MET A 35 3.63 0.87 4.00
CA MET A 35 2.90 1.66 3.01
C MET A 35 1.46 1.96 3.44
N ALA A 36 0.76 1.01 4.07
CA ALA A 36 -0.59 1.23 4.58
C ALA A 36 -0.65 2.39 5.58
N LEU A 37 0.32 2.48 6.50
CA LEU A 37 0.43 3.61 7.44
C LEU A 37 0.71 4.94 6.72
N LEU A 38 1.59 4.94 5.71
CA LEU A 38 1.89 6.15 4.93
C LEU A 38 0.69 6.59 4.06
N PHE A 39 -0.09 5.66 3.50
CA PHE A 39 -1.33 6.00 2.82
C PHE A 39 -2.38 6.56 3.79
N ALA A 40 -2.52 5.96 4.97
CA ALA A 40 -3.39 6.48 6.01
C ALA A 40 -3.01 7.92 6.37
N TRP A 41 -1.71 8.21 6.55
CA TRP A 41 -1.21 9.57 6.77
C TRP A 41 -1.64 10.54 5.66
N GLN A 42 -1.45 10.15 4.39
CA GLN A 42 -1.80 10.99 3.25
C GLN A 42 -3.31 11.30 3.19
N PHE A 43 -4.14 10.27 3.30
CA PHE A 43 -5.59 10.43 3.14
C PHE A 43 -6.25 11.07 4.35
N VAL A 44 -5.81 10.77 5.57
CA VAL A 44 -6.25 11.49 6.78
C VAL A 44 -5.87 12.96 6.65
N GLY A 45 -4.62 13.25 6.28
CA GLY A 45 -4.14 14.63 6.11
C GLY A 45 -4.95 15.44 5.10
N MET A 46 -5.22 14.88 3.92
CA MET A 46 -6.00 15.58 2.89
C MET A 46 -7.47 15.68 3.26
N THR A 47 -8.04 14.70 3.95
CA THR A 47 -9.43 14.77 4.46
C THR A 47 -9.56 15.85 5.52
N LEU A 48 -8.62 15.92 6.48
CA LEU A 48 -8.60 16.98 7.49
C LEU A 48 -8.46 18.36 6.85
N LYS A 49 -7.62 18.50 5.81
CA LYS A 49 -7.51 19.74 5.04
C LYS A 49 -8.84 20.15 4.39
N LEU A 50 -9.59 19.19 3.85
CA LEU A 50 -10.91 19.46 3.25
C LEU A 50 -11.95 19.88 4.28
N VAL A 51 -11.98 19.22 5.44
CA VAL A 51 -13.01 19.42 6.47
C VAL A 51 -12.71 20.62 7.37
N LEU A 52 -11.45 20.80 7.77
CA LEU A 52 -11.03 21.78 8.77
C LEU A 52 -10.29 22.99 8.17
N GLY A 53 -9.99 22.97 6.87
CA GLY A 53 -9.20 24.01 6.23
C GLY A 53 -7.73 24.01 6.67
N ARG A 54 -7.09 25.18 6.68
CA ARG A 54 -5.67 25.34 7.04
C ARG A 54 -5.52 25.66 8.53
N THR A 55 -5.14 24.66 9.32
CA THR A 55 -4.79 24.81 10.73
C THR A 55 -3.33 24.38 10.95
N PRO A 56 -2.68 24.74 12.08
CA PRO A 56 -1.33 24.27 12.39
C PRO A 56 -1.20 22.74 12.35
N LEU A 57 -2.21 22.03 12.87
CA LEU A 57 -2.26 20.55 12.82
C LEU A 57 -2.31 20.03 11.38
N VAL A 58 -3.17 20.58 10.52
CA VAL A 58 -3.25 20.22 9.10
C VAL A 58 -1.95 20.59 8.35
N GLY A 59 -1.26 21.63 8.79
CA GLY A 59 0.05 22.04 8.29
C GLY A 59 1.09 20.91 8.32
N VAL A 60 1.08 20.07 9.35
CA VAL A 60 2.00 18.93 9.47
C VAL A 60 1.78 17.92 8.34
N PHE A 61 0.53 17.58 8.05
CA PHE A 61 0.20 16.64 6.97
C PHE A 61 0.46 17.23 5.59
N THR A 62 0.01 18.47 5.37
CA THR A 62 0.14 19.13 4.07
C THR A 62 1.59 19.50 3.73
N GLY A 63 2.40 19.84 4.73
CA GLY A 63 3.83 20.10 4.57
C GLY A 63 4.66 18.85 4.27
N THR A 64 4.24 17.68 4.79
CA THR A 64 4.94 16.41 4.54
C THR A 64 4.41 15.64 3.32
N HIS A 65 3.31 16.10 2.72
CA HIS A 65 2.59 15.40 1.66
C HIS A 65 3.46 15.03 0.46
N ALA A 66 4.30 15.96 -0.03
CA ALA A 66 5.19 15.71 -1.17
C ALA A 66 6.30 14.71 -0.83
N SER A 67 6.87 14.79 0.38
CA SER A 67 7.92 13.87 0.84
C SER A 67 7.37 12.46 1.02
N VAL A 68 6.25 12.31 1.74
CA VAL A 68 5.59 11.02 1.96
C VAL A 68 5.09 10.41 0.64
N GLY A 69 4.53 11.22 -0.26
CA GLY A 69 4.10 10.77 -1.59
C GLY A 69 5.25 10.22 -2.44
N THR A 70 6.40 10.90 -2.42
CA THR A 70 7.61 10.43 -3.11
C THR A 70 8.13 9.13 -2.51
N ILE A 71 8.15 9.00 -1.18
CA ILE A 71 8.56 7.76 -0.49
C ILE A 71 7.61 6.61 -0.83
N LEU A 72 6.30 6.85 -0.84
CA LEU A 72 5.31 5.85 -1.24
C LEU A 72 5.57 5.33 -2.66
N MET A 73 5.89 6.21 -3.61
CA MET A 73 6.26 5.80 -4.96
C MET A 73 7.54 4.94 -4.96
N ALA A 74 8.56 5.38 -4.21
CA ALA A 74 9.83 4.67 -4.08
C ALA A 74 9.67 3.29 -3.42
N LEU A 75 8.73 3.12 -2.49
CA LEU A 75 8.40 1.83 -1.86
C LEU A 75 7.49 0.96 -2.72
N ALA A 76 6.62 1.55 -3.54
CA ALA A 76 5.72 0.83 -4.43
C ALA A 76 6.48 0.01 -5.48
N ILE A 77 7.61 0.53 -5.98
CA ILE A 77 8.48 -0.17 -6.94
C ILE A 77 9.03 -1.50 -6.39
N PRO A 78 9.83 -1.52 -5.30
CA PRO A 78 10.34 -2.77 -4.73
C PRO A 78 9.20 -3.66 -4.24
N ARG A 79 8.09 -3.11 -3.75
CA ARG A 79 6.90 -3.91 -3.41
C ARG A 79 6.34 -4.67 -4.61
N ALA A 80 6.20 -4.00 -5.76
CA ALA A 80 5.71 -4.62 -6.99
C ALA A 80 6.69 -5.69 -7.49
N LEU A 81 7.98 -5.37 -7.57
CA LEU A 81 9.03 -6.30 -7.99
C LEU A 81 9.11 -7.52 -7.07
N TRP A 82 9.04 -7.31 -5.75
CA TRP A 82 9.00 -8.38 -4.76
C TRP A 82 7.73 -9.23 -4.88
N GLY A 83 6.59 -8.61 -5.14
CA GLY A 83 5.34 -9.31 -5.38
C GLY A 83 5.40 -10.23 -6.60
N ILE A 84 6.03 -9.77 -7.68
CA ILE A 84 6.25 -10.54 -8.91
C ILE A 84 7.19 -11.72 -8.64
N SER A 85 8.31 -11.50 -7.94
CA SER A 85 9.27 -12.57 -7.63
C SER A 85 8.71 -13.66 -6.71
N ASN A 86 7.65 -13.35 -5.96
CA ASN A 86 6.95 -14.29 -5.08
C ASN A 86 5.67 -14.86 -5.71
N LEU A 87 5.34 -14.55 -6.97
CA LEU A 87 4.05 -14.94 -7.56
C LEU A 87 3.84 -16.47 -7.57
N ALA A 88 4.88 -17.23 -7.91
CA ALA A 88 4.85 -18.69 -7.93
C ALA A 88 4.74 -19.35 -6.53
N ARG A 89 5.01 -18.59 -5.46
CA ARG A 89 4.93 -19.07 -4.08
C ARG A 89 3.55 -18.87 -3.46
N ARG A 90 2.72 -18.04 -4.09
CA ARG A 90 1.39 -17.68 -3.59
C ARG A 90 0.36 -18.63 -4.19
N PRO A 91 -0.68 -19.02 -3.44
CA PRO A 91 -1.78 -19.77 -4.00
C PRO A 91 -2.50 -18.90 -5.05
N PRO A 92 -2.97 -19.51 -6.14
CA PRO A 92 -3.69 -18.78 -7.17
C PRO A 92 -4.99 -18.20 -6.60
N HIS A 93 -5.47 -17.10 -7.19
CA HIS A 93 -6.73 -16.46 -6.79
C HIS A 93 -7.98 -17.30 -7.13
N GLY A 94 -7.82 -18.52 -7.66
CA GLY A 94 -8.92 -19.31 -8.22
C GLY A 94 -9.43 -18.78 -9.57
N THR A 95 -10.63 -19.20 -9.94
CA THR A 95 -11.35 -18.81 -11.17
C THR A 95 -12.67 -18.09 -10.85
N GLY A 96 -13.28 -17.44 -11.83
CA GLY A 96 -14.57 -16.76 -11.69
C GLY A 96 -14.47 -15.26 -11.36
N PHE A 97 -15.64 -14.64 -11.13
CA PHE A 97 -15.77 -13.18 -11.02
C PHE A 97 -15.00 -12.59 -9.84
N VAL A 98 -15.07 -13.21 -8.66
CA VAL A 98 -14.35 -12.73 -7.46
C VAL A 98 -12.83 -12.77 -7.67
N ALA A 99 -12.33 -13.84 -8.30
CA ALA A 99 -10.91 -13.96 -8.64
C ALA A 99 -10.46 -12.87 -9.62
N LEU A 100 -11.28 -12.58 -10.64
CA LEU A 100 -11.03 -11.51 -11.60
C LEU A 100 -11.03 -10.14 -10.92
N ALA A 101 -12.04 -9.85 -10.08
CA ALA A 101 -12.15 -8.61 -9.33
C ALA A 101 -10.96 -8.39 -8.40
N ALA A 102 -10.49 -9.44 -7.71
CA ALA A 102 -9.29 -9.36 -6.87
C ALA A 102 -8.02 -9.05 -7.68
N ARG A 103 -7.84 -9.68 -8.86
CA ARG A 103 -6.69 -9.41 -9.73
C ARG A 103 -6.73 -7.97 -10.27
N LEU A 104 -7.87 -7.52 -10.78
CA LEU A 104 -8.04 -6.17 -11.31
C LEU A 104 -7.94 -5.11 -10.21
N GLY A 105 -8.47 -5.38 -9.02
CA GLY A 105 -8.34 -4.51 -7.85
C GLY A 105 -6.89 -4.32 -7.44
N HIS A 106 -6.12 -5.41 -7.32
CA HIS A 106 -4.68 -5.32 -7.04
C HIS A 106 -3.91 -4.61 -8.16
N LEU A 107 -4.21 -4.89 -9.42
CA LEU A 107 -3.60 -4.21 -10.56
C LEU A 107 -3.87 -2.70 -10.52
N GLY A 108 -5.12 -2.30 -10.31
CA GLY A 108 -5.53 -0.91 -10.19
C GLY A 108 -4.85 -0.20 -9.02
N LEU A 109 -4.77 -0.87 -7.86
CA LEU A 109 -4.00 -0.38 -6.72
C LEU A 109 -2.53 -0.14 -7.09
N TYR A 110 -1.83 -1.12 -7.65
CA TYR A 110 -0.41 -0.96 -8.04
C TYR A 110 -0.22 0.16 -9.07
N ALA A 111 -1.08 0.24 -10.08
CA ALA A 111 -1.01 1.28 -11.10
C ALA A 111 -1.18 2.68 -10.49
N LEU A 112 -2.21 2.88 -9.67
CA LEU A 112 -2.50 4.17 -9.06
C LEU A 112 -1.46 4.58 -8.00
N MET A 113 -0.89 3.63 -7.25
CA MET A 113 0.21 3.91 -6.32
C MET A 113 1.44 4.52 -7.00
N LEU A 114 1.64 4.26 -8.30
CA LEU A 114 2.73 4.84 -9.09
C LEU A 114 2.28 6.10 -9.85
N ILE A 115 1.14 6.05 -10.54
CA ILE A 115 0.65 7.14 -11.39
C ILE A 115 0.37 8.41 -10.59
N VAL A 116 -0.28 8.28 -9.43
CA VAL A 116 -0.66 9.44 -8.60
C VAL A 116 0.55 10.27 -8.18
N PRO A 117 1.57 9.72 -7.49
CA PRO A 117 2.76 10.50 -7.13
C PRO A 117 3.57 10.93 -8.36
N LEU A 118 3.63 10.12 -9.43
CA LEU A 118 4.29 10.52 -10.67
C LEU A 118 3.69 11.81 -11.27
N LEU A 119 2.36 11.94 -11.29
CA LEU A 119 1.70 13.17 -11.73
C LEU A 119 2.04 14.38 -10.84
N ALA A 120 2.22 14.17 -9.53
CA ALA A 120 2.66 15.24 -8.62
C ALA A 120 4.09 15.66 -8.90
N LEU A 121 5.00 14.71 -9.13
CA LEU A 121 6.39 14.98 -9.51
C LEU A 121 6.47 15.68 -10.87
N LEU A 122 5.69 15.23 -11.86
CA LEU A 122 5.59 15.84 -13.18
C LEU A 122 5.16 17.30 -13.08
N ARG A 123 4.09 17.58 -12.32
CA ARG A 123 3.64 18.96 -12.04
C ARG A 123 4.69 19.77 -11.29
N ALA A 124 5.40 19.17 -10.33
CA ALA A 124 6.43 19.85 -9.56
C ALA A 124 7.62 20.27 -10.44
N TYR A 125 8.12 19.35 -11.26
CA TYR A 125 9.15 19.61 -12.26
C TYR A 125 8.69 20.69 -13.24
N GLY A 126 7.56 20.49 -13.94
CA GLY A 126 7.08 21.43 -14.96
C GLY A 126 6.73 22.83 -14.43
N SER A 127 6.42 22.96 -13.14
CA SER A 127 6.21 24.27 -12.50
C SER A 127 7.50 25.01 -12.11
N GLY A 128 8.67 24.40 -12.29
CA GLY A 128 9.96 24.95 -11.84
C GLY A 128 10.24 24.80 -10.34
N ARG A 129 9.29 24.25 -9.56
CA ARG A 129 9.42 24.13 -8.10
C ARG A 129 10.37 23.01 -7.64
N GLY A 130 10.46 21.92 -8.43
CA GLY A 130 11.16 20.71 -8.00
C GLY A 130 10.52 20.05 -6.77
N VAL A 131 11.21 19.06 -6.21
CA VAL A 131 10.80 18.33 -5.01
C VAL A 131 12.00 18.06 -4.10
N ALA A 132 11.80 18.37 -2.81
CA ALA A 132 12.67 17.91 -1.73
C ALA A 132 11.91 16.93 -0.83
N VAL A 133 12.57 15.84 -0.44
CA VAL A 133 12.07 14.87 0.53
C VAL A 133 12.71 15.18 1.87
N PHE A 134 11.92 15.71 2.81
CA PHE A 134 12.40 16.15 4.13
C PHE A 134 13.65 17.05 4.07
N GLY A 135 13.67 17.99 3.11
CA GLY A 135 14.78 18.92 2.91
C GLY A 135 15.88 18.44 1.96
N LEU A 136 15.92 17.15 1.60
CA LEU A 136 16.86 16.62 0.62
C LEU A 136 16.31 16.81 -0.81
N PRO A 137 16.96 17.58 -1.69
CA PRO A 137 16.52 17.73 -3.08
C PRO A 137 16.62 16.39 -3.82
N VAL A 138 15.53 15.96 -4.46
CA VAL A 138 15.47 14.69 -5.22
C VAL A 138 15.07 14.88 -6.68
N LEU A 139 14.41 15.99 -6.99
CA LEU A 139 13.98 16.33 -8.35
C LEU A 139 14.16 17.84 -8.53
N PRO A 140 14.99 18.30 -9.48
CA PRO A 140 15.08 19.73 -9.79
C PRO A 140 13.77 20.24 -10.40
N GLY A 141 13.59 21.55 -10.41
CA GLY A 141 12.59 22.19 -11.25
C GLY A 141 13.05 22.24 -12.71
N ALA A 142 12.11 22.28 -13.65
CA ALA A 142 12.41 22.63 -15.03
C ALA A 142 12.99 24.05 -15.11
N PRO A 143 13.98 24.32 -15.99
CA PRO A 143 14.54 25.67 -16.17
C PRO A 143 13.50 26.69 -16.60
N GLU A 144 12.54 26.26 -17.41
CA GLU A 144 11.38 27.05 -17.85
C GLU A 144 10.09 26.29 -17.56
N LYS A 145 9.00 27.04 -17.37
CA LYS A 145 7.69 26.45 -17.05
C LYS A 145 7.16 25.62 -18.22
N VAL A 146 6.89 24.33 -17.97
CA VAL A 146 6.30 23.41 -18.94
C VAL A 146 4.82 23.23 -18.63
N GLN A 147 3.96 24.00 -19.32
CA GLN A 147 2.55 24.15 -18.98
C GLN A 147 1.76 22.83 -19.00
N TRP A 148 1.96 21.96 -20.00
CA TRP A 148 1.21 20.70 -20.10
C TRP A 148 1.47 19.74 -18.92
N MET A 149 2.68 19.75 -18.35
CA MET A 149 3.02 18.95 -17.17
C MET A 149 2.28 19.43 -15.93
N VAL A 150 2.13 20.75 -15.80
CA VAL A 150 1.39 21.37 -14.71
C VAL A 150 -0.10 21.04 -14.82
N ASP A 151 -0.66 21.18 -16.03
CA ASP A 151 -2.07 20.93 -16.30
C ASP A 151 -2.44 19.46 -16.10
N ALA A 152 -1.61 18.53 -16.57
CA ALA A 152 -1.82 17.10 -16.35
C ALA A 152 -1.89 16.77 -14.85
N GLY A 153 -0.96 17.28 -14.04
CA GLY A 153 -1.00 17.04 -12.60
C GLY A 153 -2.11 17.79 -11.86
N HIS A 154 -2.58 18.95 -12.34
CA HIS A 154 -3.76 19.60 -11.78
C HIS A 154 -5.04 18.82 -12.07
N ALA A 155 -5.21 18.35 -13.32
CA ALA A 155 -6.40 17.64 -13.74
C ALA A 155 -6.53 16.27 -13.09
N ALA A 156 -5.44 15.51 -12.99
CA ALA A 156 -5.52 14.08 -12.68
C ALA A 156 -5.09 13.70 -11.25
N HIS A 157 -4.10 14.37 -10.65
CA HIS A 157 -3.52 13.90 -9.38
C HIS A 157 -4.55 13.75 -8.26
N GLY A 158 -5.36 14.80 -8.01
CA GLY A 158 -6.36 14.78 -6.95
C GLY A 158 -7.46 13.76 -7.22
N LEU A 159 -8.01 13.76 -8.44
CA LEU A 159 -9.03 12.80 -8.86
C LEU A 159 -8.57 11.36 -8.67
N LEU A 160 -7.41 11.01 -9.21
CA LEU A 160 -6.85 9.67 -9.13
C LEU A 160 -6.44 9.29 -7.70
N ALA A 161 -6.04 10.25 -6.86
CA ALA A 161 -5.79 10.00 -5.44
C ALA A 161 -7.07 9.58 -4.71
N TRP A 162 -8.20 10.26 -4.95
CA TRP A 162 -9.49 9.85 -4.38
C TRP A 162 -9.98 8.50 -4.94
N THR A 163 -9.75 8.23 -6.23
CA THR A 163 -9.99 6.91 -6.81
C THR A 163 -9.14 5.82 -6.14
N LEU A 164 -7.86 6.11 -5.85
CA LEU A 164 -6.99 5.20 -5.10
C LEU A 164 -7.54 4.96 -3.69
N LEU A 165 -8.01 5.99 -2.98
CA LEU A 165 -8.65 5.82 -1.68
C LEU A 165 -9.89 4.93 -1.77
N ALA A 166 -10.72 5.10 -2.79
CA ALA A 166 -11.90 4.26 -3.01
C ALA A 166 -11.51 2.77 -3.22
N LEU A 167 -10.45 2.50 -4.00
CA LEU A 167 -9.93 1.14 -4.17
C LEU A 167 -9.34 0.57 -2.86
N VAL A 168 -8.64 1.38 -2.08
CA VAL A 168 -8.13 0.97 -0.75
C VAL A 168 -9.29 0.63 0.18
N ALA A 169 -10.34 1.46 0.21
CA ALA A 169 -11.54 1.20 0.99
C ALA A 169 -12.25 -0.09 0.54
N GLY A 170 -12.39 -0.32 -0.77
CA GLY A 170 -12.92 -1.56 -1.32
C GLY A 170 -12.07 -2.79 -0.98
N HIS A 171 -10.75 -2.66 -1.04
CA HIS A 171 -9.80 -3.72 -0.64
C HIS A 171 -9.97 -4.10 0.83
N VAL A 172 -10.00 -3.12 1.74
CA VAL A 172 -10.25 -3.36 3.17
C VAL A 172 -11.66 -3.92 3.39
N GLY A 173 -12.66 -3.42 2.68
CA GLY A 173 -14.03 -3.93 2.70
C GLY A 173 -14.11 -5.41 2.34
N MET A 174 -13.37 -5.85 1.31
CA MET A 174 -13.32 -7.26 0.95
C MET A 174 -12.63 -8.13 2.00
N VAL A 175 -11.62 -7.62 2.71
CA VAL A 175 -11.04 -8.33 3.87
C VAL A 175 -12.09 -8.55 4.96
N ILE A 176 -12.96 -7.57 5.20
CA ILE A 176 -14.07 -7.67 6.17
C ILE A 176 -15.09 -8.71 5.69
N VAL A 177 -15.46 -8.70 4.40
CA VAL A 177 -16.39 -9.70 3.81
C VAL A 177 -15.85 -11.12 3.98
N HIS A 178 -14.59 -11.34 3.58
CA HIS A 178 -13.89 -12.62 3.73
C HIS A 178 -13.97 -13.13 5.18
N ARG A 179 -13.58 -12.28 6.14
CA ARG A 179 -13.53 -12.65 7.55
C ARG A 179 -14.89 -12.92 8.18
N TYR A 180 -15.87 -12.04 7.95
CA TYR A 180 -17.12 -12.05 8.71
C TYR A 180 -18.31 -12.67 7.99
N ILE A 181 -18.34 -12.63 6.66
CA ILE A 181 -19.44 -13.15 5.85
C ILE A 181 -19.07 -14.52 5.30
N TRP A 182 -17.96 -14.63 4.57
CA TRP A 182 -17.53 -15.89 3.93
C TRP A 182 -16.79 -16.84 4.88
N LYS A 183 -16.39 -16.34 6.05
CA LYS A 183 -15.71 -17.11 7.10
C LYS A 183 -14.37 -17.70 6.64
N ASP A 184 -13.68 -17.03 5.72
CA ASP A 184 -12.33 -17.34 5.28
C ASP A 184 -11.38 -16.17 5.60
N ASP A 185 -10.55 -16.30 6.65
CA ASP A 185 -9.79 -15.15 7.17
C ASP A 185 -8.51 -14.83 6.37
N VAL A 186 -8.64 -14.20 5.20
CA VAL A 186 -7.48 -13.81 4.38
C VAL A 186 -6.50 -12.85 5.08
N LEU A 187 -6.95 -12.14 6.13
CA LEU A 187 -6.10 -11.21 6.90
C LEU A 187 -4.98 -11.94 7.63
N HIS A 188 -5.20 -13.17 8.11
CA HIS A 188 -4.17 -13.91 8.85
C HIS A 188 -2.89 -14.06 8.02
N ARG A 189 -3.04 -14.20 6.70
CA ARG A 189 -1.95 -14.40 5.74
C ARG A 189 -1.01 -13.19 5.71
N MET A 190 -1.58 -11.98 5.77
CA MET A 190 -0.82 -10.71 5.76
C MET A 190 -0.43 -10.23 7.17
N ALA A 191 -1.15 -10.66 8.20
CA ALA A 191 -0.81 -10.39 9.60
C ALA A 191 0.32 -11.31 10.12
N GLY A 192 0.61 -12.43 9.44
CA GLY A 192 1.67 -13.36 9.83
C GLY A 192 1.33 -14.25 11.02
N ARG A 193 0.04 -14.35 11.40
CA ARG A 193 -0.43 -15.28 12.44
C ARG A 193 -0.74 -16.64 11.82
N ARG A 194 -0.26 -17.74 12.40
CA ARG A 194 -0.61 -19.11 11.96
C ARG A 194 -2.11 -19.36 12.18
N ALA A 195 -2.74 -20.08 11.26
CA ALA A 195 -4.16 -20.43 11.29
C ALA A 195 -4.52 -21.34 12.49
N ASP A 196 -3.53 -22.04 13.03
CA ASP A 196 -3.65 -23.01 14.13
C ASP A 196 -4.16 -22.39 15.44
N ALA A 197 -4.03 -21.07 15.60
CA ALA A 197 -4.52 -20.33 16.77
C ALA A 197 -6.05 -20.10 16.76
N PHE A 198 -6.74 -20.36 15.65
CA PHE A 198 -8.19 -20.16 15.52
C PHE A 198 -9.00 -21.46 15.61
N SER A 199 -8.37 -22.63 15.48
CA SER A 199 -9.05 -23.93 15.67
C SER A 199 -9.17 -24.36 17.14
N ALA A 200 -8.71 -23.51 18.07
CA ALA A 200 -8.79 -23.73 19.51
C ALA A 200 -9.69 -22.67 20.16
N LYS A 201 -10.96 -22.59 19.76
CA LYS A 201 -12.01 -22.03 20.60
C LYS A 201 -13.39 -22.54 20.21
#